data_AF-A0AAI8KUY7-F1
#
_entry.id   AF-A0AAI8KUY7-F1
#
_cell.length_a   1.000
_cell.length_b   1.000
_cell.length_c   1.000
_cell.angle_alpha   90.00
_cell.angle_beta   90.00
_cell.angle_gamma   90.00
#
_symmetry.space_group_name_H-M   'P 1'
#
loop_
_entity.id
_entity.type
_entity.pdbx_description
1 polymer ?
#
loop_
_entity_poly.entity_id
_entity_poly.type
_entity_poly.pdbx_seq_one_letter_code
_entity_poly.pdbx_strand_id
1 'polypeptide(L)'
;MDMRRIVAVLAEEADRQLRDQQWELTPGERALAHETEAGLRKVVGPLDAQEALPQIERLERLRETLAVLAISLARTHGRLAWFLSGAINALEPVLRWRALPADHGGTFGTVLASPDEYTEAEEAVRQLQDGLARIAAG
;
A
#
# COMPACT_ATOMS: atom_id res chain seq x y z
N MET A 1 14.30 -5.52 -2.32
CA MET A 1 13.71 -4.78 -3.46
C MET A 1 13.01 -3.59 -2.84
N ASP A 2 13.24 -2.39 -3.38
CA ASP A 2 12.70 -1.14 -2.85
C ASP A 2 11.18 -1.06 -3.12
N MET A 3 10.36 -1.11 -2.07
CA MET A 3 8.89 -1.10 -2.14
C MET A 3 8.41 0.17 -2.82
N ARG A 4 9.03 1.30 -2.48
CA ARG A 4 8.71 2.61 -3.05
C ARG A 4 8.96 2.61 -4.55
N ARG A 5 10.07 2.01 -5.01
CA ARG A 5 10.34 1.87 -6.44
C ARG A 5 9.29 1.04 -7.17
N ILE A 6 8.85 -0.09 -6.58
CA ILE A 6 7.83 -0.93 -7.20
C ILE A 6 6.50 -0.17 -7.30
N VAL A 7 6.09 0.49 -6.22
CA VAL A 7 4.89 1.33 -6.22
C VAL A 7 4.96 2.46 -7.23
N ALA A 8 6.09 3.15 -7.34
CA ALA A 8 6.27 4.22 -8.30
C ALA A 8 6.07 3.72 -9.75
N VAL A 9 6.66 2.57 -10.08
CA VAL A 9 6.49 1.94 -11.41
C VAL A 9 5.02 1.56 -11.66
N LEU A 10 4.31 1.03 -10.66
CA LEU A 10 2.89 0.69 -10.77
C LEU A 10 2.03 1.95 -10.99
N ALA A 11 2.31 3.02 -10.26
CA ALA A 11 1.59 4.30 -10.40
C ALA A 11 1.84 4.93 -11.78
N GLU A 12 3.09 4.92 -12.26
CA GLU A 12 3.44 5.41 -13.59
C GLU A 12 2.75 4.61 -14.70
N GLU A 13 2.63 3.30 -14.56
CA GLU A 13 1.93 2.43 -15.51
C GLU A 13 0.43 2.74 -15.53
N ALA A 14 -0.20 2.84 -14.35
CA ALA A 14 -1.61 3.23 -14.24
C ALA A 14 -1.87 4.60 -14.90
N ASP A 15 -1.05 5.59 -14.57
CA ASP A 15 -1.15 6.94 -15.15
C ASP A 15 -0.97 6.93 -16.67
N ARG A 16 -0.06 6.09 -17.20
CA ARG A 16 0.14 5.94 -18.64
C ARG A 16 -1.09 5.36 -19.31
N GLN A 17 -1.66 4.27 -18.77
CA GLN A 17 -2.84 3.64 -19.37
C GLN A 17 -4.08 4.55 -19.33
N LEU A 18 -4.23 5.39 -18.30
CA LEU A 18 -5.28 6.40 -18.24
C LEU A 18 -5.08 7.50 -19.29
N ARG A 19 -3.86 8.06 -19.38
CA ARG A 19 -3.54 9.10 -20.38
C ARG A 19 -3.70 8.60 -21.82
N ASP A 20 -3.29 7.37 -22.09
CA ASP A 20 -3.34 6.77 -23.42
C ASP A 20 -4.74 6.21 -23.76
N GLN A 21 -5.74 6.43 -22.89
CA GLN A 21 -7.13 5.94 -23.02
C GLN A 21 -7.22 4.42 -23.18
N GLN A 22 -6.21 3.69 -22.75
CA GLN A 22 -6.21 2.23 -22.78
C GLN A 22 -7.04 1.67 -21.63
N TRP A 23 -7.16 2.42 -20.54
CA TRP A 23 -8.00 2.10 -19.40
C TRP A 23 -9.20 3.05 -19.30
N GLU A 24 -10.34 2.60 -19.83
CA GLU A 24 -11.62 3.28 -19.63
C GLU A 24 -12.17 2.94 -18.24
N LEU A 25 -12.12 3.90 -17.33
CA LEU A 25 -12.60 3.73 -15.96
C LEU A 25 -14.13 3.77 -15.89
N THR A 26 -14.71 2.70 -15.35
CA THR A 26 -16.12 2.68 -14.98
C THR A 26 -16.38 3.54 -13.73
N PRO A 27 -17.61 4.05 -13.53
CA PRO A 27 -17.97 4.74 -12.29
C PRO A 27 -17.72 3.92 -11.02
N GLY A 28 -17.90 2.60 -11.10
CA GLY A 28 -17.64 1.68 -10.00
C GLY A 28 -16.16 1.57 -9.64
N GLU A 29 -15.27 1.53 -10.64
CA GLU A 29 -13.82 1.54 -10.41
C GLU A 29 -13.35 2.86 -9.78
N ARG A 30 -13.88 4.00 -10.23
CA ARG A 30 -13.55 5.31 -9.64
C ARG A 30 -13.99 5.40 -8.19
N ALA A 31 -15.23 4.97 -7.91
CA ALA A 31 -15.75 4.94 -6.54
C ALA A 31 -14.93 4.02 -5.64
N LEU A 32 -14.57 2.82 -6.13
CA LEU A 32 -13.74 1.90 -5.37
C LEU A 32 -12.33 2.45 -5.16
N ALA A 33 -11.69 3.04 -6.17
CA ALA A 33 -10.37 3.66 -6.03
C ALA A 33 -10.40 4.78 -4.99
N HIS A 34 -11.46 5.60 -4.98
CA HIS A 34 -11.67 6.63 -3.97
C HIS A 34 -11.88 6.05 -2.56
N GLU A 35 -12.70 5.00 -2.42
CA GLU A 35 -12.89 4.29 -1.14
C GLU A 35 -11.58 3.70 -0.62
N THR A 36 -10.79 3.06 -1.49
CA THR A 36 -9.48 2.49 -1.14
C THR A 36 -8.53 3.59 -0.69
N GLU A 37 -8.42 4.69 -1.45
CA GLU A 37 -7.58 5.84 -1.12
C GLU A 37 -7.92 6.41 0.26
N ALA A 38 -9.20 6.66 0.53
CA ALA A 38 -9.66 7.16 1.82
C ALA A 38 -9.34 6.17 2.96
N GLY A 39 -9.47 4.87 2.70
CA GLY A 39 -9.06 3.81 3.62
C GLY A 39 -7.57 3.87 3.95
N LEU A 40 -6.71 3.98 2.93
CA LEU A 40 -5.27 4.08 3.12
C LEU A 40 -4.88 5.34 3.90
N ARG A 41 -5.48 6.49 3.59
CA ARG A 41 -5.21 7.77 4.27
C ARG A 41 -5.65 7.77 5.73
N LYS A 42 -6.70 7.01 6.07
CA LYS A 42 -7.13 6.83 7.45
C LYS A 42 -6.13 6.00 8.26
N VAL A 43 -5.52 5.00 7.63
CA VAL A 43 -4.61 4.05 8.28
C VAL A 43 -3.20 4.61 8.42
N VAL A 44 -2.61 5.08 7.32
CA VAL A 44 -1.29 5.72 7.31
C VAL A 44 -1.49 7.22 7.24
N GLY A 45 -1.29 7.86 8.38
CA GLY A 45 -1.44 9.30 8.54
C GLY A 45 -0.26 10.12 7.98
N PRO A 46 -0.29 11.45 8.23
CA PRO A 46 0.81 12.35 7.89
C PRO A 46 2.15 11.88 8.46
N LEU A 47 3.26 12.24 7.79
CA LEU A 47 4.61 11.79 8.12
C LEU A 47 4.94 11.96 9.62
N ASP A 48 4.85 13.19 10.13
CA ASP A 48 5.20 13.52 11.51
C ASP A 48 4.39 12.73 12.54
N ALA A 49 3.10 12.51 12.26
CA ALA A 49 2.22 11.77 13.14
C ALA A 49 2.53 10.26 13.13
N GLN A 50 3.01 9.75 12.00
CA GLN A 50 3.32 8.34 11.81
C GLN A 50 4.71 7.98 12.36
N GLU A 51 5.70 8.85 12.19
CA GLU A 51 7.06 8.66 12.72
C GLU A 51 7.11 8.73 14.25
N ALA A 52 6.18 9.48 14.87
CA ALA A 52 6.06 9.57 16.32
C ALA A 52 5.50 8.29 16.98
N LEU A 53 4.98 7.34 16.21
CA LEU A 53 4.36 6.13 16.73
C LEU A 53 5.39 5.09 17.17
N PRO A 54 5.08 4.28 18.21
CA PRO A 54 5.80 3.06 18.49
C PRO A 54 5.85 2.12 17.25
N GLN A 55 6.95 1.39 17.08
CA GLN A 55 7.12 0.48 15.93
C GLN A 55 6.01 -0.56 15.80
N ILE A 56 5.46 -1.04 16.94
CA ILE A 56 4.35 -1.99 16.93
C ILE A 56 3.10 -1.39 16.28
N GLU A 57 2.77 -0.13 16.59
CA GLU A 57 1.63 0.57 16.01
C GLU A 57 1.87 0.90 14.52
N ARG A 58 3.11 1.28 14.16
CA ARG A 58 3.49 1.46 12.74
C ARG A 58 3.28 0.17 11.94
N LEU A 59 3.70 -0.97 12.50
CA LEU A 59 3.53 -2.29 11.88
C LEU A 59 2.05 -2.68 11.76
N GLU A 60 1.25 -2.44 12.79
CA GLU A 60 -0.19 -2.68 12.76
C GLU A 60 -0.87 -1.88 11.63
N ARG A 61 -0.55 -0.59 11.50
CA ARG A 61 -1.09 0.25 10.41
C ARG A 61 -0.65 -0.20 9.02
N LEU A 62 0.61 -0.58 8.84
CA LEU A 62 1.07 -1.12 7.55
C LEU A 62 0.36 -2.45 7.20
N ARG A 63 0.03 -3.28 8.19
CA ARG A 63 -0.76 -4.49 7.98
C ARG A 63 -2.23 -4.20 7.70
N GLU A 64 -2.80 -3.20 8.35
CA GLU A 64 -4.16 -2.73 8.07
C GLU A 64 -4.27 -2.17 6.64
N THR A 65 -3.23 -1.51 6.14
CA THR A 65 -3.13 -1.09 4.72
C THR A 65 -3.26 -2.29 3.78
N LEU A 66 -2.54 -3.38 4.04
CA LEU A 66 -2.67 -4.61 3.25
C LEU A 66 -4.09 -5.19 3.30
N ALA A 67 -4.78 -5.09 4.44
CA ALA A 67 -6.16 -5.52 4.56
C ALA A 67 -7.12 -4.66 3.72
N VAL A 68 -6.95 -3.32 3.73
CA VAL A 68 -7.72 -2.40 2.88
C VAL A 68 -7.52 -2.77 1.41
N LEU A 69 -6.28 -2.94 0.96
CA LEU A 69 -5.97 -3.31 -0.42
C LEU A 69 -6.59 -4.66 -0.81
N ALA A 70 -6.49 -5.67 0.07
CA ALA A 70 -7.03 -7.00 -0.20
C ALA A 70 -8.56 -6.99 -0.31
N ILE A 71 -9.26 -6.25 0.56
CA ILE A 71 -10.71 -6.09 0.50
C ILE A 71 -11.13 -5.39 -0.79
N SER A 72 -10.43 -4.33 -1.20
CA SER A 72 -10.71 -3.65 -2.46
C SER A 72 -10.43 -4.53 -3.67
N LEU A 73 -9.33 -5.30 -3.66
CA LEU A 73 -9.02 -6.27 -4.72
C LEU A 73 -10.13 -7.31 -4.87
N ALA A 74 -10.66 -7.83 -3.77
CA ALA A 74 -11.75 -8.81 -3.79
C ALA A 74 -13.06 -8.28 -4.41
N ARG A 75 -13.24 -6.95 -4.48
CA ARG A 75 -14.44 -6.29 -5.01
C ARG A 75 -14.31 -5.87 -6.48
N THR A 76 -13.18 -6.15 -7.14
CA THR A 76 -12.91 -5.66 -8.49
C THR A 76 -12.18 -6.66 -9.37
N HIS A 77 -12.18 -6.38 -10.66
CA HIS A 77 -11.52 -7.18 -11.71
C HIS A 77 -10.78 -6.24 -12.68
N GLY A 78 -10.10 -6.81 -13.67
CA GLY A 78 -9.43 -6.05 -14.72
C GLY A 78 -8.21 -5.25 -14.22
N ARG A 79 -8.04 -4.03 -14.74
CA ARG A 79 -6.84 -3.21 -14.52
C ARG A 79 -6.74 -2.67 -13.09
N LEU A 80 -7.87 -2.31 -12.46
CA LEU A 80 -7.85 -1.91 -11.06
C LEU A 80 -7.41 -3.08 -10.17
N ALA A 81 -7.91 -4.29 -10.43
CA ALA A 81 -7.47 -5.48 -9.70
C ALA A 81 -5.97 -5.76 -9.92
N TRP A 82 -5.47 -5.61 -11.15
CA TRP A 82 -4.04 -5.74 -11.44
C TRP A 82 -3.20 -4.72 -10.64
N PHE A 83 -3.60 -3.45 -10.63
CA PHE A 83 -2.92 -2.40 -9.88
C PHE A 83 -2.89 -2.70 -8.37
N LEU A 84 -4.03 -3.04 -7.78
CA LEU A 84 -4.15 -3.39 -6.36
C LEU A 84 -3.35 -4.65 -5.99
N SER A 85 -3.34 -5.66 -6.87
CA SER A 85 -2.53 -6.87 -6.68
C SER A 85 -1.04 -6.57 -6.72
N GLY A 86 -0.58 -5.70 -7.63
CA GLY A 86 0.80 -5.23 -7.67
C GLY A 86 1.19 -4.49 -6.38
N ALA A 87 0.32 -3.63 -5.87
CA ALA A 87 0.53 -2.92 -4.61
C ALA A 87 0.66 -3.88 -3.41
N ILE A 88 -0.22 -4.89 -3.33
CA ILE A 88 -0.12 -5.95 -2.30
C ILE A 88 1.19 -6.71 -2.42
N ASN A 89 1.61 -7.05 -3.64
CA ASN A 89 2.87 -7.76 -3.87
C ASN A 89 4.07 -6.94 -3.38
N ALA A 90 4.08 -5.63 -3.67
CA ALA A 90 5.13 -4.72 -3.21
C ALA A 90 5.22 -4.65 -1.67
N LEU A 91 4.06 -4.65 -1.00
CA LEU A 91 3.97 -4.52 0.46
C LEU A 91 3.97 -5.85 1.22
N GLU A 92 3.91 -7.01 0.53
CA GLU A 92 3.92 -8.35 1.16
C GLU A 92 5.01 -8.55 2.22
N PRO A 93 6.25 -8.05 2.05
CA PRO A 93 7.30 -8.27 3.04
C PRO A 93 6.93 -7.75 4.45
N VAL A 94 6.07 -6.73 4.56
CA VAL A 94 5.55 -6.19 5.83
C VAL A 94 4.87 -7.28 6.66
N LEU A 95 4.21 -8.25 6.04
CA LEU A 95 3.53 -9.34 6.75
C LEU A 95 4.51 -10.15 7.60
N ARG A 96 5.76 -10.24 7.17
CA ARG A 96 6.82 -10.99 7.85
C ARG A 96 7.58 -10.15 8.87
N TRP A 97 7.25 -8.88 9.04
CA TRP A 97 7.95 -8.06 10.02
C TRP A 97 7.53 -8.37 11.46
N ARG A 98 8.44 -8.13 12.40
CA ARG A 98 8.15 -8.04 13.83
C ARG A 98 8.63 -6.69 14.35
N ALA A 99 7.93 -6.15 15.34
CA ALA A 99 8.28 -4.89 15.97
C ALA A 99 9.18 -5.06 17.21
N LEU A 100 9.27 -6.28 17.75
CA LEU A 100 10.07 -6.56 18.94
C LEU A 100 11.17 -7.58 18.64
N PRO A 101 12.34 -7.51 19.32
CA PRO A 101 13.34 -8.56 19.28
C PRO A 101 12.74 -9.91 19.71
N ALA A 102 13.26 -11.00 19.16
CA ALA A 102 12.88 -12.32 19.65
C ALA A 102 13.67 -12.60 20.92
N ASP A 103 12.98 -12.90 22.02
CA ASP A 103 13.65 -13.19 23.28
C ASP A 103 14.51 -14.45 23.14
N HIS A 104 13.92 -15.63 22.89
CA HIS A 104 14.64 -16.90 22.64
C HIS A 104 13.75 -17.87 21.82
N GLY A 105 14.16 -18.31 20.63
CA GLY A 105 13.41 -19.30 19.83
C GLY A 105 13.30 -18.98 18.33
N GLY A 106 12.60 -19.85 17.59
CA GLY A 106 12.35 -19.66 16.15
C GLY A 106 11.34 -18.54 15.91
N THR A 107 11.62 -17.67 14.94
CA THR A 107 10.81 -16.47 14.67
C THR A 107 9.72 -16.68 13.63
N PHE A 108 9.40 -17.94 13.28
CA PHE A 108 8.53 -18.30 12.14
C PHE A 108 8.94 -17.61 10.82
N GLY A 109 10.24 -17.35 10.63
CA GLY A 109 10.73 -16.65 9.45
C GLY A 109 10.44 -15.15 9.42
N THR A 110 9.98 -14.57 10.54
CA THR A 110 9.81 -13.11 10.65
C THR A 110 11.15 -12.39 10.69
N VAL A 111 11.13 -11.11 10.34
CA VAL A 111 12.29 -10.22 10.24
C VAL A 111 12.07 -9.00 11.13
N LEU A 112 13.09 -8.56 11.86
CA LEU A 112 13.04 -7.29 12.57
C LEU A 112 13.38 -6.18 11.55
N ALA A 113 12.37 -5.41 11.15
CA ALA A 113 12.55 -4.32 10.20
C ALA A 113 13.24 -3.13 10.87
N SER A 114 14.13 -2.48 10.12
CA SER A 114 14.77 -1.23 10.50
C SER A 114 13.80 -0.06 10.44
N PRO A 115 14.06 1.04 11.18
CA PRO A 115 13.24 2.26 11.08
C PRO A 115 13.10 2.79 9.65
N ASP A 116 14.16 2.69 8.84
CA ASP A 116 14.17 3.14 7.45
C ASP A 116 13.23 2.29 6.58
N GLU A 117 13.15 0.98 6.80
CA GLU A 117 12.21 0.10 6.10
C GLU A 117 10.75 0.46 6.44
N TYR A 118 10.44 0.82 7.68
CA TYR A 118 9.11 1.33 8.04
C TYR A 118 8.78 2.62 7.27
N THR A 119 9.72 3.57 7.25
CA THR A 119 9.52 4.85 6.55
C THR A 119 9.36 4.62 5.04
N GLU A 120 10.16 3.74 4.44
CA GLU A 120 10.03 3.36 3.03
C GLU A 120 8.65 2.76 2.71
N ALA A 121 8.16 1.83 3.55
CA ALA A 121 6.85 1.24 3.35
C ALA A 121 5.72 2.29 3.50
N GLU A 122 5.83 3.19 4.47
CA GLU A 122 4.85 4.27 4.66
C GLU A 122 4.87 5.28 3.51
N GLU A 123 6.05 5.63 2.98
CA GLU A 123 6.19 6.43 1.74
C GLU A 123 5.56 5.72 0.54
N ALA A 124 5.79 4.42 0.39
CA ALA A 124 5.17 3.62 -0.66
C ALA A 124 3.64 3.65 -0.54
N VAL A 125 3.09 3.54 0.68
CA VAL A 125 1.64 3.67 0.91
C VAL A 125 1.12 5.06 0.52
N ARG A 126 1.86 6.14 0.83
CA ARG A 126 1.47 7.50 0.42
C ARG A 126 1.49 7.67 -1.10
N GLN A 127 2.47 7.09 -1.78
CA GLN A 127 2.49 7.08 -3.25
C GLN A 127 1.32 6.28 -3.84
N LEU A 128 0.89 5.19 -3.19
CA LEU A 128 -0.33 4.46 -3.58
C LEU A 128 -1.58 5.31 -3.38
N GLN A 129 -1.69 6.08 -2.29
CA GLN A 129 -2.79 7.02 -2.05
C GLN A 129 -2.87 8.02 -3.21
N ASP A 130 -1.74 8.61 -3.61
CA ASP A 130 -1.69 9.57 -4.71
C ASP A 130 -2.09 8.93 -6.06
N GLY A 131 -1.63 7.70 -6.32
CA GLY A 131 -1.99 6.95 -7.52
C GLY A 131 -3.49 6.63 -7.58
N LEU A 132 -4.07 6.16 -6.47
CA LEU A 132 -5.50 5.88 -6.35
C LEU A 132 -6.35 7.15 -6.48
N ALA A 133 -5.89 8.28 -5.93
CA ALA A 133 -6.56 9.56 -6.09
C ALA A 133 -6.62 9.99 -7.57
N ARG A 134 -5.53 9.77 -8.34
CA ARG A 134 -5.50 10.06 -9.79
C ARG A 134 -6.41 9.12 -10.57
N ILE A 135 -6.42 7.83 -10.23
CA ILE A 135 -7.36 6.86 -10.81
C ILE A 135 -8.81 7.27 -10.52
N ALA A 136 -9.13 7.68 -9.30
CA ALA A 136 -10.48 8.13 -8.94
C ALA A 136 -10.91 9.40 -9.69
N ALA A 137 -9.96 10.27 -10.03
CA ALA A 137 -10.20 11.55 -10.73
C ALA A 137 -10.19 11.45 -12.26
N GLY A 138 -9.67 10.36 -12.84
CA GLY A 138 -9.74 10.06 -14.29
C GLY A 138 -11.15 9.81 -14.79
#